data_AF-A0A7W9SKY6-F1
#
_entry.id   AF-A0A7W9SKY6-F1
#
_cell.length_a   1.000
_cell.length_b   1.000
_cell.length_c   1.000
_cell.angle_alpha   90.00
_cell.angle_beta   90.00
_cell.angle_gamma   90.00
#
_symmetry.space_group_name_H-M   'P 1'
#
loop_
_entity.id
_entity.type
_entity.pdbx_description
1 polymer ?
#
loop_
_entity_poly.entity_id
_entity_poly.type
_entity_poly.pdbx_seq_one_letter_code
_entity_poly.pdbx_strand_id
1 'polypeptide(L)'
;MAWKVVERRIGKAGAVKRREARQREWDRQYGESGWEVGYVLEGEFVPQEQALEQVYQASYEAHFDQHPRDLTELIQTAKVLRNPHAEATTAVDLQVPAILESLQRRGLTLQGTEVVDIGSWNGESSHALSIRLSPLQVRCVIEPKLTLEQFWQERKCLAVWDEYE
;
A
#
# COMPACT_ATOMS: atom_id res chain seq x y z
N MET A 1 -24.02 13.07 5.87
CA MET A 1 -23.41 11.73 5.94
C MET A 1 -22.03 11.81 5.30
N ALA A 2 -20.98 11.73 6.12
CA ALA A 2 -19.61 11.81 5.64
C ALA A 2 -18.68 11.08 6.61
N TRP A 3 -17.55 10.62 6.09
CA TRP A 3 -16.45 10.11 6.91
C TRP A 3 -15.83 11.23 7.74
N LYS A 4 -15.78 11.04 9.05
CA LYS A 4 -15.14 11.95 9.99
C LYS A 4 -13.87 11.33 10.54
N VAL A 5 -12.73 11.96 10.27
CA VAL A 5 -11.44 11.50 10.79
C VAL A 5 -11.40 11.70 12.31
N VAL A 6 -11.26 10.61 13.06
CA VAL A 6 -11.21 10.61 14.54
C VAL A 6 -9.80 10.38 15.07
N GLU A 7 -8.93 9.73 14.30
CA GLU A 7 -7.54 9.50 14.68
C GLU A 7 -6.62 9.66 13.45
N ARG A 8 -5.55 10.46 13.58
CA ARG A 8 -4.56 10.68 12.51
C ARG A 8 -3.25 9.99 12.86
N ARG A 9 -2.49 9.58 11.83
CA ARG A 9 -1.15 8.97 11.97
C ARG A 9 -1.19 7.73 12.86
N ILE A 10 -2.17 6.85 12.60
CA ILE A 10 -2.34 5.61 13.37
C ILE A 10 -1.18 4.61 13.16
N GLY A 11 -0.25 4.94 12.25
CA GLY A 11 1.04 4.30 12.06
C GLY A 11 0.95 2.87 11.51
N LYS A 12 2.05 2.12 11.67
CA LYS A 12 2.11 0.70 11.33
C LYS A 12 1.06 -0.09 12.09
N ALA A 13 0.39 -0.98 11.38
CA ALA A 13 -0.39 -2.01 12.03
C ALA A 13 0.62 -2.91 12.77
N GLY A 14 0.65 -2.84 14.10
CA GLY A 14 1.49 -3.71 14.92
C GLY A 14 1.15 -5.19 14.72
N ALA A 15 1.80 -6.07 15.49
CA ALA A 15 1.56 -7.51 15.44
C ALA A 15 0.07 -7.88 15.47
N VAL A 16 -0.30 -9.01 14.84
CA VAL A 16 -1.69 -9.47 14.63
C VAL A 16 -2.58 -9.27 15.86
N LYS A 17 -2.13 -9.73 17.04
CA LYS A 17 -2.88 -9.58 18.30
C LYS A 17 -3.22 -8.13 18.65
N ARG A 18 -2.32 -7.18 18.41
CA ARG A 18 -2.56 -5.74 18.67
C ARG A 18 -3.55 -5.17 17.66
N ARG A 19 -3.48 -5.62 16.41
CA ARG A 19 -4.40 -5.19 15.36
C ARG A 19 -5.81 -5.68 15.64
N GLU A 20 -5.98 -6.98 15.93
CA GLU A 20 -7.28 -7.54 16.30
C GLU A 20 -7.84 -6.88 17.57
N ALA A 21 -7.00 -6.57 18.55
CA ALA A 21 -7.44 -5.85 19.73
C ALA A 21 -7.97 -4.45 19.39
N ARG A 22 -7.27 -3.71 18.53
CA ARG A 22 -7.72 -2.39 18.04
C ARG A 22 -9.02 -2.50 17.23
N GLN A 23 -9.12 -3.47 16.33
CA GLN A 23 -10.35 -3.70 15.55
C GLN A 23 -11.53 -3.98 16.48
N ARG A 24 -11.38 -4.90 17.44
CA ARG A 24 -12.42 -5.18 18.44
C ARG A 24 -12.80 -3.98 19.30
N GLU A 25 -11.84 -3.09 19.57
CA GLU A 25 -12.09 -1.83 20.28
C GLU A 25 -12.91 -0.86 19.41
N TRP A 26 -12.54 -0.69 18.14
CA TRP A 26 -13.26 0.15 17.18
C TRP A 26 -14.66 -0.41 16.86
N ASP A 27 -14.80 -1.72 16.69
CA ASP A 27 -16.10 -2.39 16.48
C ASP A 27 -17.04 -2.15 17.67
N ARG A 28 -16.50 -2.18 18.89
CA ARG A 28 -17.28 -1.87 20.10
C ARG A 28 -17.67 -0.40 20.18
N GLN A 29 -16.79 0.49 19.75
CA GLN A 29 -16.97 1.93 19.91
C GLN A 29 -17.85 2.54 18.80
N TYR A 30 -17.73 2.04 17.58
CA TYR A 30 -18.33 2.64 16.37
C TYR A 30 -19.25 1.67 15.62
N GLY A 31 -19.28 0.38 15.98
CA GLY A 31 -19.97 -0.66 15.21
C GLY A 31 -19.11 -1.22 14.08
N GLU A 32 -19.36 -2.47 13.67
CA GLU A 32 -18.55 -3.20 12.69
C GLU A 32 -18.45 -2.52 11.31
N SER A 33 -19.43 -1.67 10.96
CA SER A 33 -19.46 -0.92 9.70
C SER A 33 -19.38 0.60 9.91
N GLY A 34 -19.19 1.06 11.14
CA GLY A 34 -19.17 2.48 11.47
C GLY A 34 -17.78 3.12 11.44
N TRP A 35 -16.73 2.36 11.11
CA TRP A 35 -15.36 2.87 11.01
C TRP A 35 -14.63 2.31 9.78
N GLU A 36 -13.67 3.08 9.27
CA GLU A 36 -12.80 2.66 8.18
C GLU A 36 -11.39 3.23 8.36
N VAL A 37 -10.38 2.46 7.92
CA VAL A 37 -9.00 2.93 7.82
C VAL A 37 -8.75 3.41 6.40
N GLY A 38 -8.21 4.61 6.28
CA GLY A 38 -7.90 5.23 5.00
C GLY A 38 -6.82 6.29 5.14
N TYR A 39 -6.84 7.26 4.25
CA TYR A 39 -5.80 8.27 4.13
C TYR A 39 -6.42 9.66 4.07
N VAL A 40 -5.74 10.66 4.64
CA VAL A 40 -6.11 12.05 4.41
C VAL A 40 -5.38 12.58 3.19
N LEU A 41 -6.12 12.83 2.11
CA LEU A 41 -5.63 13.43 0.86
C LEU A 41 -6.30 14.79 0.67
N GLU A 42 -5.51 15.85 0.49
CA GLU A 42 -6.02 17.23 0.32
C GLU A 42 -7.03 17.70 1.37
N GLY A 43 -7.02 17.09 2.57
CA GLY A 43 -7.94 17.40 3.66
C GLY A 43 -9.16 16.47 3.74
N GLU A 44 -9.36 15.61 2.76
CA GLU A 44 -10.47 14.65 2.68
C GLU A 44 -10.04 13.23 3.05
N PHE A 45 -10.99 12.46 3.60
CA PHE A 45 -10.78 11.04 3.85
C PHE A 45 -10.97 10.24 2.57
N VAL A 46 -9.97 9.44 2.24
CA VAL A 46 -9.98 8.52 1.11
C VAL A 46 -9.85 7.08 1.62
N PRO A 47 -10.85 6.21 1.35
CA PRO A 47 -10.80 4.78 1.66
C PRO A 47 -9.55 4.10 1.12
N GLN A 48 -9.13 3.01 1.77
CA GLN A 48 -7.92 2.29 1.37
C GLN A 48 -7.97 1.77 -0.08
N GLU A 49 -9.14 1.32 -0.54
CA GLU A 49 -9.34 0.85 -1.91
C GLU A 49 -9.12 1.97 -2.94
N GLN A 50 -9.65 3.16 -2.67
CA GLN A 50 -9.44 4.32 -3.54
C GLN A 50 -7.98 4.79 -3.51
N ALA A 51 -7.34 4.72 -2.34
CA ALA A 51 -5.92 5.06 -2.19
C ALA A 51 -5.01 4.08 -2.95
N LEU A 52 -5.39 2.80 -3.08
CA LEU A 52 -4.64 1.82 -3.87
C LEU A 52 -4.48 2.30 -5.32
N GLU A 53 -5.56 2.74 -5.95
CA GLU A 53 -5.52 3.25 -7.33
C GLU A 53 -4.85 4.63 -7.40
N GLN A 54 -5.36 5.60 -6.64
CA GLN A 54 -4.95 7.01 -6.77
C GLN A 54 -3.51 7.28 -6.32
N VAL A 55 -3.00 6.46 -5.40
CA VAL A 55 -1.66 6.66 -4.82
C VAL A 55 -0.72 5.55 -5.21
N TYR A 56 -0.99 4.30 -4.81
CA TYR A 56 0.00 3.23 -4.96
C TYR A 56 0.23 2.87 -6.42
N GLN A 57 -0.84 2.58 -7.15
CA GLN A 57 -0.76 2.25 -8.57
C GLN A 57 -0.16 3.41 -9.37
N ALA A 58 -0.70 4.61 -9.24
CA ALA A 58 -0.20 5.78 -9.95
C ALA A 58 1.29 6.07 -9.65
N SER A 59 1.74 5.78 -8.42
CA SER A 59 3.16 5.90 -8.04
C SER A 59 4.04 4.84 -8.71
N TYR A 60 3.57 3.59 -8.82
CA TYR A 60 4.30 2.54 -9.54
C TYR A 60 4.33 2.80 -11.06
N GLU A 61 3.24 3.28 -11.64
CA GLU A 61 3.20 3.70 -13.05
C GLU A 61 4.21 4.81 -13.32
N ALA A 62 4.22 5.86 -12.49
CA ALA A 62 5.19 6.95 -12.59
C ALA A 62 6.63 6.45 -12.40
N HIS A 63 6.86 5.51 -11.48
CA HIS A 63 8.17 4.88 -11.29
C HIS A 63 8.63 4.16 -12.55
N PHE A 64 7.77 3.35 -13.18
CA PHE A 64 8.10 2.60 -14.39
C PHE A 64 8.32 3.50 -15.61
N ASP A 65 7.59 4.62 -15.72
CA ASP A 65 7.81 5.60 -16.79
C ASP A 65 9.18 6.30 -16.65
N GLN A 66 9.61 6.57 -15.42
CA GLN A 66 10.92 7.14 -15.13
C GLN A 66 12.06 6.11 -15.19
N HIS A 67 11.75 4.84 -14.94
CA HIS A 67 12.70 3.73 -14.87
C HIS A 67 12.23 2.54 -15.75
N PRO A 68 12.18 2.70 -17.08
CA PRO A 68 11.67 1.65 -17.98
C PRO A 68 12.49 0.35 -17.95
N ARG A 69 13.75 0.42 -17.51
CA ARG A 69 14.59 -0.75 -17.28
C ARG A 69 14.08 -1.61 -16.14
N ASP A 70 13.60 -1.01 -15.05
CA ASP A 70 13.03 -1.75 -13.92
C ASP A 70 11.76 -2.50 -14.35
N LEU A 71 10.92 -1.88 -15.17
CA LEU A 71 9.73 -2.53 -15.75
C LEU A 71 10.10 -3.71 -16.65
N THR A 72 11.07 -3.51 -17.54
CA THR A 72 11.54 -4.57 -18.45
C THR A 72 12.11 -5.75 -17.67
N GLU A 73 12.96 -5.45 -16.69
CA GLU A 73 13.58 -6.46 -15.82
C GLU A 73 12.51 -7.22 -15.01
N LEU A 74 11.53 -6.51 -14.45
CA LEU A 74 10.40 -7.10 -13.73
C LEU A 74 9.67 -8.14 -14.59
N ILE A 75 9.28 -7.74 -15.80
CA ILE A 75 8.52 -8.59 -16.73
C ILE A 75 9.32 -9.84 -17.11
N GLN A 76 10.62 -9.68 -17.36
CA GLN A 76 11.48 -10.79 -17.79
C GLN A 76 11.89 -11.73 -16.65
N THR A 77 11.94 -11.23 -15.41
CA THR A 77 12.42 -12.00 -14.26
C THR A 77 11.29 -12.69 -13.53
N ALA A 78 10.23 -11.94 -13.22
CA ALA A 78 9.18 -12.43 -12.36
C ALA A 78 8.20 -13.33 -13.12
N LYS A 79 7.82 -14.42 -12.47
CA LYS A 79 6.60 -15.19 -12.71
C LYS A 79 5.50 -14.78 -11.75
N VAL A 80 5.88 -14.53 -10.50
CA VAL A 80 4.99 -14.17 -9.39
C VAL A 80 5.66 -13.11 -8.54
N LEU A 81 4.88 -12.17 -8.02
CA LEU A 81 5.31 -11.19 -7.04
C LEU A 81 4.84 -11.59 -5.65
N ARG A 82 5.66 -11.27 -4.64
CA ARG A 82 5.31 -11.46 -3.23
C ARG A 82 5.66 -10.22 -2.42
N ASN A 83 5.00 -10.06 -1.30
CA ASN A 83 5.35 -9.08 -0.30
C ASN A 83 5.61 -9.80 1.03
N PRO A 84 6.85 -10.27 1.26
CA PRO A 84 7.17 -11.05 2.45
C PRO A 84 6.83 -10.32 3.77
N HIS A 85 6.89 -8.98 3.76
CA HIS A 85 6.49 -8.19 4.92
C HIS A 85 4.99 -8.30 5.19
N ALA A 86 4.15 -8.12 4.17
CA ALA A 86 2.71 -8.25 4.30
C ALA A 86 2.31 -9.68 4.68
N GLU A 87 2.91 -10.69 4.06
CA GLU A 87 2.70 -12.10 4.40
C GLU A 87 3.04 -12.40 5.86
N ALA A 88 4.24 -12.01 6.32
CA ALA A 88 4.72 -12.30 7.67
C ALA A 88 3.93 -11.54 8.76
N THR A 89 3.49 -10.32 8.45
CA THR A 89 2.77 -9.47 9.42
C THR A 89 1.25 -9.57 9.28
N THR A 90 0.76 -10.35 8.30
CA THR A 90 -0.64 -10.36 7.83
C THR A 90 -1.17 -8.97 7.46
N ALA A 91 -0.29 -7.97 7.25
CA ALA A 91 -0.69 -6.64 6.85
C ALA A 91 -1.34 -6.66 5.46
N VAL A 92 -2.19 -5.67 5.18
CA VAL A 92 -2.74 -5.54 3.84
C VAL A 92 -1.60 -5.20 2.88
N ASP A 93 -1.49 -6.02 1.83
CA ASP A 93 -0.54 -5.79 0.74
C ASP A 93 -1.16 -4.83 -0.26
N LEU A 94 -0.56 -3.65 -0.40
CA LEU A 94 -0.96 -2.64 -1.39
C LEU A 94 0.03 -2.57 -2.55
N GLN A 95 1.21 -3.16 -2.40
CA GLN A 95 2.29 -3.04 -3.37
C GLN A 95 2.11 -4.02 -4.53
N VAL A 96 1.90 -5.32 -4.23
CA VAL A 96 1.73 -6.32 -5.27
C VAL A 96 0.49 -6.05 -6.13
N PRO A 97 -0.70 -5.76 -5.57
CA PRO A 97 -1.86 -5.42 -6.37
C PRO A 97 -1.64 -4.19 -7.26
N ALA A 98 -1.01 -3.13 -6.72
CA ALA A 98 -0.72 -1.91 -7.48
C ALA A 98 0.21 -2.16 -8.68
N ILE A 99 1.25 -2.98 -8.51
CA ILE A 99 2.16 -3.34 -9.60
C ILE A 99 1.43 -4.19 -10.66
N LEU A 100 0.68 -5.21 -10.24
CA LEU A 100 -0.03 -6.08 -11.18
C LEU A 100 -1.09 -5.33 -11.98
N GLU A 101 -1.85 -4.44 -11.34
CA GLU A 101 -2.81 -3.57 -12.01
C GLU A 101 -2.12 -2.62 -13.00
N SER A 102 -0.98 -2.02 -12.61
CA SER A 102 -0.16 -1.20 -13.51
C SER A 102 0.32 -1.98 -14.75
N LEU A 103 0.67 -3.26 -14.62
CA LEU A 103 1.05 -4.09 -15.76
C LEU A 103 -0.16 -4.37 -16.66
N GLN A 104 -1.28 -4.75 -16.05
CA GLN A 104 -2.52 -5.07 -16.75
C GLN A 104 -3.01 -3.89 -17.61
N ARG A 105 -3.03 -2.66 -17.07
CA ARG A 105 -3.43 -1.45 -17.82
C ARG A 105 -2.54 -1.15 -19.00
N ARG A 106 -1.27 -1.59 -18.95
CA ARG A 106 -0.30 -1.47 -20.05
C ARG A 106 -0.38 -2.63 -21.05
N GLY A 107 -1.27 -3.60 -20.84
CA GLY A 107 -1.34 -4.83 -21.64
C GLY A 107 -0.12 -5.72 -21.45
N LEU A 108 0.57 -5.60 -20.31
CA LEU A 108 1.78 -6.35 -19.98
C LEU A 108 1.46 -7.46 -18.98
N THR A 109 2.19 -8.55 -19.06
CA THR A 109 2.13 -9.65 -18.10
C THR A 109 3.53 -10.05 -17.69
N LEU A 110 3.67 -10.67 -16.53
CA LEU A 110 4.91 -11.30 -16.10
C LEU A 110 5.23 -12.49 -17.01
N GLN A 111 6.48 -12.59 -17.47
CA GLN A 111 6.94 -13.58 -18.45
C GLN A 111 8.13 -14.41 -17.95
N GLY A 112 8.70 -14.06 -16.81
CA GLY A 112 9.82 -14.75 -16.22
C GLY A 112 9.43 -16.05 -15.52
N THR A 113 10.38 -16.59 -14.76
CA THR A 113 10.25 -17.87 -14.07
C THR A 113 10.45 -17.75 -12.56
N GLU A 114 10.89 -16.59 -12.07
CA GLU A 114 11.32 -16.40 -10.69
C GLU A 114 10.23 -15.83 -9.80
N VAL A 115 10.41 -15.97 -8.49
CA VAL A 115 9.58 -15.28 -7.50
C VAL A 115 10.31 -14.00 -7.10
N VAL A 116 9.70 -12.86 -7.38
CA VAL A 116 10.28 -11.56 -7.04
C VAL A 116 9.54 -10.97 -5.85
N ASP A 117 10.25 -10.83 -4.74
CA ASP A 117 9.75 -10.13 -3.57
C ASP A 117 9.74 -8.62 -3.81
N ILE A 118 8.80 -7.91 -3.22
CA ILE A 118 8.77 -6.45 -3.18
C ILE A 118 9.35 -5.98 -1.85
N GLY A 119 10.49 -5.29 -1.92
CA GLY A 119 11.27 -4.88 -0.76
C GLY A 119 12.22 -5.96 -0.25
N SER A 120 12.57 -5.85 1.03
CA SER A 120 13.43 -6.79 1.73
C SER A 120 12.80 -7.18 3.06
N TRP A 121 13.01 -8.41 3.50
CA TRP A 121 12.58 -8.90 4.80
C TRP A 121 13.74 -9.51 5.56
N ASN A 122 13.91 -9.12 6.84
CA ASN A 122 15.05 -9.51 7.67
C ASN A 122 16.44 -9.24 7.02
N GLY A 123 16.54 -8.22 6.18
CA GLY A 123 17.77 -7.86 5.47
C GLY A 123 18.02 -8.67 4.19
N GLU A 124 17.12 -9.59 3.83
CA GLU A 124 17.21 -10.40 2.62
C GLU A 124 16.24 -9.88 1.55
N SER A 125 16.67 -9.97 0.28
CA SER A 125 15.86 -9.66 -0.89
C SER A 125 16.11 -10.71 -1.96
N SER A 126 15.07 -11.15 -2.65
CA SER A 126 15.19 -12.13 -3.75
C SER A 126 16.07 -11.63 -4.88
N HIS A 127 15.97 -10.34 -5.21
CA HIS A 127 16.67 -9.68 -6.32
C HIS A 127 17.03 -8.23 -6.01
N ALA A 128 17.98 -7.65 -6.75
CA ALA A 128 18.24 -6.21 -6.72
C ALA A 128 17.01 -5.37 -7.11
N LEU A 129 16.16 -5.89 -8.01
CA LEU A 129 14.89 -5.28 -8.37
C LEU A 129 13.92 -5.13 -7.17
N SER A 130 13.91 -6.11 -6.26
CA SER A 130 13.08 -6.09 -5.04
C SER A 130 13.29 -4.81 -4.23
N ILE A 131 14.55 -4.38 -4.10
CA ILE A 131 14.90 -3.16 -3.36
C ILE A 131 14.41 -1.91 -4.12
N ARG A 132 14.60 -1.86 -5.44
CA ARG A 132 14.17 -0.72 -6.27
C ARG A 132 12.66 -0.53 -6.28
N LEU A 133 11.89 -1.63 -6.25
CA LEU A 133 10.43 -1.61 -6.19
C LEU A 133 9.86 -1.49 -4.78
N SER A 134 10.73 -1.42 -3.76
CA SER A 134 10.32 -1.26 -2.37
C SER A 134 9.53 0.04 -2.17
N PRO A 135 8.48 0.06 -1.33
CA PRO A 135 7.80 1.30 -0.94
C PRO A 135 8.72 2.27 -0.18
N LEU A 136 9.91 1.82 0.24
CA LEU A 136 10.98 2.66 0.79
C LEU A 136 11.76 3.43 -0.28
N GLN A 137 11.64 3.07 -1.57
CA GLN A 137 12.34 3.71 -2.69
C GLN A 137 11.36 4.42 -3.63
N VAL A 138 10.22 3.80 -3.92
CA VAL A 138 9.20 4.35 -4.82
C VAL A 138 8.61 5.64 -4.24
N ARG A 139 8.59 6.70 -5.05
CA ARG A 139 8.08 8.02 -4.68
C ARG A 139 6.57 8.07 -4.78
N CYS A 140 5.93 8.75 -3.83
CA CYS A 140 4.51 9.00 -3.87
C CYS A 140 4.18 10.05 -4.94
N VAL A 141 3.33 9.74 -5.91
CA VAL A 141 3.04 10.64 -7.04
C VAL A 141 2.37 11.95 -6.60
N ILE A 142 1.50 11.90 -5.59
CA ILE A 142 0.80 13.08 -5.05
C ILE A 142 1.69 13.90 -4.12
N GLU A 143 2.70 13.28 -3.51
CA GLU A 143 3.68 13.95 -2.64
C GLU A 143 5.11 13.46 -2.94
N PRO A 144 5.74 13.92 -4.04
CA PRO A 144 7.00 13.35 -4.55
C PRO A 144 8.20 13.44 -3.60
N LYS A 145 8.11 14.27 -2.56
CA LYS A 145 9.13 14.37 -1.51
C LYS A 145 9.13 13.16 -0.59
N LEU A 146 8.01 12.44 -0.48
CA LEU A 146 7.82 11.26 0.34
C LEU A 146 7.97 9.99 -0.51
N THR A 147 8.48 8.93 0.12
CA THR A 147 8.31 7.56 -0.41
C THR A 147 6.91 7.05 -0.09
N LEU A 148 6.46 5.99 -0.75
CA LEU A 148 5.17 5.36 -0.46
C LEU A 148 5.06 4.92 1.01
N GLU A 149 6.14 4.41 1.60
CA GLU A 149 6.18 4.06 3.03
C GLU A 149 6.00 5.30 3.93
N GLN A 150 6.71 6.39 3.63
CA GLN A 150 6.60 7.63 4.40
C GLN A 150 5.19 8.22 4.31
N PHE A 151 4.66 8.30 3.08
CA PHE A 151 3.29 8.72 2.84
C PHE A 151 2.30 7.87 3.66
N TRP A 152 2.47 6.54 3.66
CA TRP A 152 1.63 5.65 4.45
C TRP A 152 1.67 5.96 5.95
N GLN A 153 2.87 6.10 6.52
CA GLN A 153 3.01 6.40 7.95
C GLN A 153 2.40 7.75 8.32
N GLU A 154 2.51 8.75 7.44
CA GLU A 154 2.12 10.12 7.74
C GLU A 154 0.64 10.44 7.47
N ARG A 155 0.02 9.76 6.50
CA ARG A 155 -1.34 10.07 6.03
C ARG A 155 -2.41 9.09 6.49
N LYS A 156 -2.03 7.90 6.96
CA LYS A 156 -2.98 6.89 7.44
C LYS A 156 -3.79 7.40 8.64
N CYS A 157 -5.09 7.20 8.59
CA CYS A 157 -6.02 7.66 9.60
C CYS A 157 -7.16 6.65 9.82
N LEU A 158 -7.86 6.81 10.95
CA LEU A 158 -9.13 6.17 11.25
C LEU A 158 -10.24 7.20 11.06
N ALA A 159 -11.26 6.86 10.28
CA ALA A 159 -12.47 7.63 10.15
C ALA A 159 -13.68 6.83 10.61
N VAL A 160 -14.73 7.55 11.02
CA VAL A 160 -16.01 6.97 11.42
C VAL A 160 -17.13 7.57 10.56
N TRP A 161 -18.14 6.77 10.26
CA TRP A 161 -19.30 7.22 9.50
C TRP A 161 -20.22 8.01 10.44
N ASP A 162 -20.31 9.32 10.26
CA ASP A 162 -21.17 10.16 11.10
C ASP A 162 -22.60 10.14 10.53
N GLU A 163 -23.48 9.38 11.21
CA GLU A 163 -24.90 9.25 10.86
C GLU A 163 -25.79 10.35 11.47
N TYR A 164 -25.25 11.25 12.32
CA TYR A 164 -26.04 12.24 13.03
C TYR A 164 -25.46 13.66 12.95
N GLU A 165 -26.23 14.59 12.38
CA GLU A 165 -26.33 15.98 12.88
C GLU A 165 -27.60 16.09 13.75
#